data_AF-A0A6L4YUD3-F1
#
_entry.id   AF-A0A6L4YUD3-F1
#
_cell.length_a   1.000
_cell.length_b   1.000
_cell.length_c   1.000
_cell.angle_alpha   90.00
_cell.angle_beta   90.00
_cell.angle_gamma   90.00
#
_symmetry.space_group_name_H-M   'P 1'
#
loop_
_entity.id
_entity.type
_entity.pdbx_description
1 polymer ?
#
loop_
_entity_poly.entity_id
_entity_poly.type
_entity_poly.pdbx_seq_one_letter_code
_entity_poly.pdbx_strand_id
1 'polypeptide(L)'
;FRSERLVRYTLRPFENVWCYYSEISPLWNRCRSALWAQCWSGNQFFITRPAGVASPEGTPAFFTTLLGDNDFLRGHAYYFPLQLKDGTRLKKQEEKTLFSLLGEKPEEEIPIANLSKAARKYLNSIKVDDLDDNREIAGLIWLHSLTICYSSAYLTENVDGIRQDWPHIPLPNNKELLIASAQLGQEIASLLDLESSIKGISTGNIRSELKPIGVISSTQGAKLNPDAGDLEISAGWGHEGKEGVTMPGRGKYIKRDYTAQELDSIRQGVELLGLTLEQAMQVLGQTTLDIYLNDNAYWKNIPSKTWDYVIGGYQVIKKWLSYRENTLLGRSLTVDEVREVTSIARRITAILLLEPQL
;
A
#
# COMPACT_ATOMS: atom_id res chain seq x y z
N PHE A 1 24.48 -1.47 -19.67
CA PHE A 1 23.04 -1.31 -19.43
C PHE A 1 22.33 -2.59 -19.85
N ARG A 2 21.47 -3.14 -18.99
CA ARG A 2 20.70 -4.38 -19.19
C ARG A 2 19.21 -4.07 -18.99
N SER A 3 18.42 -4.03 -20.06
CA SER A 3 17.03 -3.53 -20.00
C SER A 3 16.14 -4.39 -19.11
N GLU A 4 16.43 -5.68 -18.96
CA GLU A 4 15.74 -6.61 -18.06
C GLU A 4 15.90 -6.27 -16.58
N ARG A 5 16.84 -5.38 -16.24
CA ARG A 5 17.04 -4.87 -14.88
C ARG A 5 16.21 -3.61 -14.59
N LEU A 6 15.50 -3.06 -15.58
CA LEU A 6 14.50 -2.01 -15.35
C LEU A 6 13.22 -2.66 -14.83
N VAL A 7 12.89 -2.39 -13.57
CA VAL A 7 11.77 -3.00 -12.88
C VAL A 7 10.90 -1.95 -12.19
N ARG A 8 9.64 -2.31 -11.95
CA ARG A 8 8.74 -1.53 -11.11
C ARG A 8 9.17 -1.66 -9.65
N TYR A 9 9.12 -0.55 -8.93
CA TYR A 9 9.67 -0.41 -7.58
C TYR A 9 8.74 0.43 -6.71
N THR A 10 8.41 -0.06 -5.52
CA THR A 10 7.56 0.68 -4.58
C THR A 10 8.43 1.56 -3.68
N LEU A 11 8.38 2.87 -3.92
CA LEU A 11 9.23 3.85 -3.24
C LEU A 11 8.64 4.23 -1.88
N ARG A 12 7.34 4.53 -1.84
CA ARG A 12 6.57 4.88 -0.64
C ARG A 12 5.17 4.27 -0.79
N PRO A 13 4.35 4.21 0.28
CA PRO A 13 3.00 3.69 0.18
C PRO A 13 2.23 4.47 -0.89
N PHE A 14 1.65 3.74 -1.85
CA PHE A 14 1.00 4.32 -3.04
C PHE A 14 1.91 5.17 -3.94
N GLU A 15 3.20 4.84 -4.05
CA GLU A 15 4.11 5.47 -4.99
C GLU A 15 5.04 4.43 -5.65
N ASN A 16 4.71 4.07 -6.90
CA ASN A 16 5.49 3.12 -7.68
C ASN A 16 6.25 3.82 -8.81
N VAL A 17 7.56 3.62 -8.83
CA VAL A 17 8.49 4.20 -9.81
C VAL A 17 9.21 3.12 -10.61
N TRP A 18 9.94 3.53 -11.64
CA TRP A 18 10.89 2.65 -12.32
C TRP A 18 12.25 2.74 -11.65
N CYS A 19 12.90 1.59 -11.44
CA CYS A 19 14.26 1.50 -10.91
C CYS A 19 15.11 0.60 -11.80
N TYR A 20 16.41 0.90 -11.91
CA TYR A 20 17.40 -0.02 -12.47
C TYR A 20 18.04 -0.84 -11.35
N TYR A 21 17.62 -2.09 -11.19
CA TYR A 21 18.16 -3.00 -10.18
C TYR A 21 19.58 -3.47 -10.56
N SER A 22 20.50 -3.44 -9.59
CA SER A 22 21.88 -3.91 -9.78
C SER A 22 22.32 -4.74 -8.59
N GLU A 23 22.92 -5.90 -8.86
CA GLU A 23 23.59 -6.74 -7.86
C GLU A 23 24.97 -6.20 -7.46
N ILE A 24 25.49 -5.22 -8.21
CA ILE A 24 26.78 -4.58 -7.94
C ILE A 24 26.63 -3.65 -6.75
N SER A 25 27.22 -4.05 -5.62
CA SER A 25 27.36 -3.19 -4.46
C SER A 25 28.62 -2.32 -4.60
N PRO A 26 28.59 -1.01 -4.30
CA PRO A 26 27.49 -0.24 -3.72
C PRO A 26 26.84 0.74 -4.73
N LEU A 27 26.58 0.33 -5.99
CA LEU A 27 26.19 1.26 -7.07
C LEU A 27 25.12 2.28 -6.66
N TRP A 28 24.06 1.81 -6.01
CA TRP A 28 23.04 2.64 -5.38
C TRP A 28 23.17 2.61 -3.86
N ASN A 29 23.21 1.40 -3.32
CA ASN A 29 23.29 1.04 -1.91
C ASN A 29 23.76 -0.43 -1.84
N ARG A 30 23.82 -1.02 -0.63
CA ARG A 30 24.08 -2.45 -0.47
C ARG A 30 23.00 -3.26 -1.19
N CYS A 31 23.38 -4.15 -2.10
CA CYS A 31 22.44 -5.03 -2.79
C CYS A 31 21.73 -6.00 -1.82
N ARG A 32 20.52 -6.44 -2.19
CA ARG A 32 19.70 -7.42 -1.44
C ARG A 32 19.38 -8.60 -2.34
N SER A 33 20.40 -9.30 -2.81
CA SER A 33 20.27 -10.45 -3.71
C SER A 33 19.30 -11.52 -3.18
N ALA A 34 19.31 -11.76 -1.87
CA ALA A 34 18.38 -12.69 -1.22
C ALA A 34 16.90 -12.26 -1.32
N LEU A 35 16.61 -10.95 -1.24
CA LEU A 35 15.25 -10.44 -1.45
C LEU A 35 14.87 -10.50 -2.93
N TRP A 36 15.79 -10.08 -3.81
CA TRP A 36 15.60 -10.12 -5.26
C TRP A 36 15.31 -11.54 -5.77
N ALA A 37 15.96 -12.57 -5.22
CA ALA A 37 15.68 -13.97 -5.58
C ALA A 37 14.22 -14.39 -5.33
N GLN A 38 13.51 -13.67 -4.44
CA GLN A 38 12.10 -13.93 -4.13
C GLN A 38 11.13 -13.11 -4.97
N CYS A 39 11.63 -12.19 -5.82
CA CYS A 39 10.83 -11.36 -6.71
C CYS A 39 10.57 -12.09 -8.04
N TRP A 40 9.64 -13.05 -8.01
CA TRP A 40 9.20 -13.80 -9.19
C TRP A 40 7.68 -13.72 -9.34
N SER A 41 7.18 -13.99 -10.55
CA SER A 41 5.77 -13.79 -10.89
C SER A 41 4.83 -14.56 -9.97
N GLY A 42 3.99 -13.82 -9.24
CA GLY A 42 3.00 -14.37 -8.33
C GLY A 42 3.46 -14.60 -6.90
N ASN A 43 4.72 -14.27 -6.54
CA ASN A 43 5.07 -14.08 -5.14
C ASN A 43 4.62 -12.70 -4.66
N GLN A 44 4.41 -12.57 -3.36
CA GLN A 44 4.01 -11.32 -2.72
C GLN A 44 4.80 -11.12 -1.44
N PHE A 45 4.82 -9.89 -0.96
CA PHE A 45 5.56 -9.47 0.22
C PHE A 45 4.63 -8.80 1.21
N PHE A 46 4.57 -9.34 2.41
CA PHE A 46 4.09 -8.61 3.58
C PHE A 46 5.19 -7.66 4.03
N ILE A 47 4.87 -6.39 4.25
CA ILE A 47 5.81 -5.37 4.69
C ILE A 47 5.42 -4.93 6.09
N THR A 48 6.37 -4.92 7.01
CA THR A 48 6.21 -4.27 8.32
C THR A 48 7.59 -3.89 8.85
N ARG A 49 7.70 -3.55 10.14
CA ARG A 49 8.98 -3.25 10.79
C ARG A 49 8.96 -3.54 12.29
N PRO A 50 10.13 -3.56 12.95
CA PRO A 50 10.25 -3.98 14.35
C PRO A 50 9.67 -3.02 15.38
N ALA A 51 9.45 -1.74 15.08
CA ALA A 51 8.96 -0.78 16.08
C ALA A 51 8.39 0.49 15.44
N GLY A 52 7.43 1.13 16.12
CA GLY A 52 6.95 2.49 15.87
C GLY A 52 8.06 3.56 15.93
N VAL A 53 8.20 4.40 14.91
CA VAL A 53 9.20 5.50 14.87
C VAL A 53 8.58 6.85 14.50
N ALA A 54 7.27 6.87 14.23
CA ALA A 54 6.54 8.08 13.87
C ALA A 54 5.32 8.29 14.76
N SER A 55 4.85 9.54 14.82
CA SER A 55 3.60 9.90 15.47
C SER A 55 2.89 10.96 14.61
N PRO A 56 1.69 10.65 14.06
CA PRO A 56 1.05 9.34 14.04
C PRO A 56 1.84 8.31 13.22
N GLU A 57 1.77 7.03 13.62
CA GLU A 57 2.32 5.92 12.86
C GLU A 57 1.39 5.49 11.73
N GLY A 58 0.08 5.52 11.98
CA GLY A 58 -0.92 4.97 11.07
C GLY A 58 -0.87 3.44 11.01
N THR A 59 -1.15 2.87 9.85
CA THR A 59 -1.06 1.43 9.61
C THR A 59 0.41 0.97 9.61
N PRO A 60 0.80 -0.02 10.43
CA PRO A 60 2.19 -0.49 10.56
C PRO A 60 2.58 -1.57 9.53
N ALA A 61 1.71 -1.87 8.56
CA ALA A 61 1.93 -2.90 7.56
C ALA A 61 1.50 -2.46 6.17
N PHE A 62 2.01 -3.15 5.16
CA PHE A 62 1.63 -3.00 3.76
C PHE A 62 1.79 -4.33 3.02
N PHE A 63 1.29 -4.40 1.79
CA PHE A 63 1.40 -5.59 0.96
C PHE A 63 1.74 -5.22 -0.49
N THR A 64 2.67 -5.94 -1.12
CA THR A 64 3.09 -5.63 -2.50
C THR A 64 3.58 -6.88 -3.25
N THR A 65 3.56 -6.81 -4.58
CA THR A 65 4.24 -7.77 -5.48
C THR A 65 5.62 -7.26 -5.90
N LEU A 66 5.95 -6.00 -5.60
CA LEU A 66 7.13 -5.32 -6.11
C LEU A 66 8.31 -5.39 -5.13
N LEU A 67 9.52 -5.19 -5.67
CA LEU A 67 10.64 -4.72 -4.84
C LEU A 67 10.30 -3.34 -4.28
N GLY A 68 10.79 -3.04 -3.08
CA GLY A 68 10.56 -1.72 -2.49
C GLY A 68 11.76 -1.13 -1.76
N ASP A 69 11.58 0.14 -1.41
CA ASP A 69 12.57 0.97 -0.74
C ASP A 69 12.80 0.57 0.70
N ASN A 70 14.05 0.74 1.14
CA ASN A 70 14.38 0.56 2.55
C ASN A 70 13.59 1.55 3.39
N ASP A 71 13.37 2.78 2.93
CA ASP A 71 12.58 3.81 3.65
C ASP A 71 11.12 3.87 3.19
N PHE A 72 10.60 2.79 2.61
CA PHE A 72 9.17 2.66 2.25
C PHE A 72 8.27 2.95 3.46
N LEU A 73 8.62 2.44 4.65
CA LEU A 73 8.10 2.94 5.93
C LEU A 73 9.17 3.84 6.56
N ARG A 74 8.78 4.85 7.33
CA ARG A 74 9.76 5.58 8.17
C ARG A 74 10.50 4.58 9.06
N GLY A 75 11.80 4.78 9.33
CA GLY A 75 12.55 3.87 10.22
C GLY A 75 12.82 2.46 9.66
N HIS A 76 12.71 2.32 8.34
CA HIS A 76 13.03 1.15 7.54
C HIS A 76 11.96 0.06 7.46
N ALA A 77 11.73 -0.44 6.24
CA ALA A 77 10.76 -1.47 5.92
C ALA A 77 11.43 -2.85 5.76
N TYR A 78 10.77 -3.88 6.27
CA TYR A 78 11.17 -5.28 6.14
C TYR A 78 10.16 -6.02 5.28
N TYR A 79 10.66 -6.72 4.27
CA TYR A 79 9.86 -7.41 3.25
C TYR A 79 9.90 -8.91 3.51
N PHE A 80 8.74 -9.47 3.84
CA PHE A 80 8.54 -10.88 4.13
C PHE A 80 7.86 -11.54 2.94
N PRO A 81 8.60 -12.33 2.12
CA PRO A 81 7.98 -13.04 1.00
C PRO A 81 7.01 -14.09 1.56
N LEU A 82 5.87 -14.29 0.89
CA LEU A 82 4.90 -15.32 1.28
C LEU A 82 5.46 -16.73 1.05
N GLN A 83 6.21 -16.91 -0.03
CA GLN A 83 6.91 -18.15 -0.36
C GLN A 83 8.40 -17.92 -0.59
N LEU A 84 9.22 -18.93 -0.28
CA LEU A 84 10.67 -18.92 -0.44
C LEU A 84 11.10 -19.91 -1.54
N LYS A 85 11.80 -19.40 -2.55
CA LYS A 85 12.76 -20.17 -3.35
C LYS A 85 14.05 -20.38 -2.53
N ASP A 86 14.71 -21.51 -2.74
CA ASP A 86 15.84 -21.97 -1.92
C ASP A 86 15.52 -22.08 -0.41
N GLY A 87 14.50 -22.88 -0.09
CA GLY A 87 14.13 -23.23 1.29
C GLY A 87 15.17 -24.04 2.07
N THR A 88 16.42 -24.16 1.59
CA THR A 88 17.52 -24.88 2.25
C THR A 88 17.88 -24.32 3.63
N ARG A 89 17.33 -23.16 4.02
CA ARG A 89 17.38 -22.68 5.41
C ARG A 89 16.43 -23.42 6.37
N LEU A 90 15.42 -24.11 5.86
CA LEU A 90 14.44 -24.89 6.63
C LEU A 90 14.67 -26.40 6.54
N LYS A 91 15.35 -26.88 5.49
CA LYS A 91 15.87 -28.25 5.39
C LYS A 91 17.29 -28.30 5.99
N LYS A 92 17.65 -29.35 6.73
CA LYS A 92 19.07 -29.57 7.13
C LYS A 92 19.91 -29.50 5.84
N GLN A 93 21.11 -28.92 5.91
CA GLN A 93 22.10 -29.00 4.83
C GLN A 93 22.21 -30.47 4.39
N GLU A 94 21.64 -30.80 3.24
CA GLU A 94 22.05 -31.99 2.50
C GLU A 94 23.35 -31.62 1.80
N GLU A 95 24.37 -32.45 2.00
CA GLU A 95 25.68 -32.28 1.41
C GLU A 95 25.55 -32.14 -0.10
N LYS A 96 26.18 -31.11 -0.67
CA LYS A 96 26.26 -30.93 -2.12
C LYS A 96 26.94 -32.17 -2.71
N THR A 97 26.18 -33.00 -3.41
CA THR A 97 26.69 -34.18 -4.11
C THR A 97 27.51 -33.76 -5.34
N LEU A 98 28.48 -34.58 -5.71
CA LEU A 98 29.39 -34.36 -6.85
C LEU A 98 28.64 -34.11 -8.18
N PHE A 99 27.40 -34.58 -8.29
CA PHE A 99 26.52 -34.35 -9.46
C PHE A 99 26.07 -32.89 -9.62
N SER A 100 25.99 -32.10 -8.54
CA SER A 100 25.67 -30.66 -8.60
C SER A 100 26.73 -29.81 -9.31
N LEU A 101 27.94 -30.35 -9.52
CA LEU A 101 29.04 -29.71 -10.26
C LEU A 101 29.00 -29.96 -11.77
N LEU A 102 28.16 -30.88 -12.26
CA LEU A 102 28.17 -31.33 -13.66
C LEU A 102 27.20 -30.58 -14.58
N GLY A 103 26.69 -29.42 -14.17
CA GLY A 103 25.99 -28.51 -15.08
C GLY A 103 24.61 -28.99 -15.54
N GLU A 104 24.00 -29.94 -14.82
CA GLU A 104 22.56 -30.15 -14.93
C GLU A 104 21.84 -28.87 -14.48
N LYS A 105 20.89 -28.40 -15.30
CA LYS A 105 20.05 -27.27 -14.91
C LYS A 105 19.45 -27.61 -13.53
N PRO A 106 19.57 -26.74 -12.52
CA PRO A 106 18.89 -26.98 -11.26
C PRO A 106 17.41 -27.22 -11.59
N GLU A 107 16.84 -28.32 -11.06
CA GLU A 107 15.39 -28.52 -11.10
C GLU A 107 14.72 -27.22 -10.70
N GLU A 108 13.64 -26.82 -11.39
CA GLU A 108 12.93 -25.58 -11.05
C GLU A 108 12.60 -25.59 -9.56
N GLU A 109 13.25 -24.72 -8.80
CA GLU A 109 13.13 -24.72 -7.35
C GLU A 109 11.67 -24.50 -6.96
N ILE A 110 11.07 -25.52 -6.35
CA ILE A 110 9.69 -25.50 -5.88
C ILE A 110 9.62 -24.58 -4.65
N PRO A 111 8.90 -23.44 -4.72
CA PRO A 111 8.78 -22.53 -3.60
C PRO A 111 8.02 -23.18 -2.43
N ILE A 112 8.46 -22.91 -1.20
CA ILE A 112 7.78 -23.38 0.02
C ILE A 112 7.18 -22.20 0.79
N ALA A 113 6.16 -22.45 1.61
CA ALA A 113 5.56 -21.40 2.45
C ALA A 113 6.58 -20.88 3.47
N ASN A 114 6.69 -19.55 3.54
CA ASN A 114 7.56 -18.86 4.50
C ASN A 114 6.93 -18.88 5.91
N LEU A 115 6.83 -20.06 6.50
CA LEU A 115 6.15 -20.28 7.78
C LEU A 115 7.09 -20.98 8.76
N SER A 116 7.14 -20.45 9.99
CA SER A 116 7.89 -21.08 11.08
C SER A 116 7.26 -22.42 11.50
N LYS A 117 8.03 -23.25 12.22
CA LYS A 117 7.51 -24.52 12.77
C LYS A 117 6.29 -24.32 13.68
N ALA A 118 6.27 -23.22 14.44
CA ALA A 118 5.14 -22.89 15.31
C ALA A 118 3.89 -22.51 14.51
N ALA A 119 4.04 -21.69 13.47
CA ALA A 119 2.93 -21.31 12.58
C ALA A 119 2.33 -22.53 11.88
N ARG A 120 3.19 -23.44 11.36
CA ARG A 120 2.74 -24.71 10.76
C ARG A 120 1.99 -25.59 11.75
N LYS A 121 2.47 -25.69 13.00
CA LYS A 121 1.78 -26.45 14.06
C LYS A 121 0.39 -25.86 14.37
N TYR A 122 0.27 -24.54 14.43
CA TYR A 122 -1.01 -23.86 14.61
C TYR A 122 -1.97 -24.15 13.46
N LEU A 123 -1.54 -23.97 12.20
CA LEU A 123 -2.38 -24.22 11.02
C LEU A 123 -2.90 -25.67 10.99
N ASN A 124 -2.03 -26.64 11.26
CA ASN A 124 -2.45 -28.04 11.35
C ASN A 124 -3.47 -28.26 12.49
N SER A 125 -3.33 -27.57 13.62
CA SER A 125 -4.27 -27.71 14.75
C SER A 125 -5.69 -27.23 14.42
N ILE A 126 -5.82 -26.30 13.47
CA ILE A 126 -7.10 -25.83 12.93
C ILE A 126 -7.46 -26.50 11.59
N LYS A 127 -6.77 -27.59 11.18
CA LYS A 127 -7.04 -28.36 9.95
C LYS A 127 -6.81 -27.58 8.65
N VAL A 128 -5.77 -26.75 8.64
CA VAL A 128 -5.23 -26.10 7.44
C VAL A 128 -3.95 -26.83 7.04
N ASP A 129 -4.03 -27.61 5.97
CA ASP A 129 -2.98 -28.46 5.42
C ASP A 129 -2.50 -27.93 4.05
N ASP A 130 -1.65 -28.66 3.32
CA ASP A 130 -1.17 -28.30 1.95
C ASP A 130 -0.45 -26.94 1.84
N LEU A 131 0.27 -26.57 2.91
CA LEU A 131 0.89 -25.26 3.05
C LEU A 131 1.91 -24.95 1.94
N ASP A 132 2.66 -25.94 1.47
CA ASP A 132 3.74 -25.72 0.49
C ASP A 132 3.27 -25.84 -0.96
N ASP A 133 2.24 -26.66 -1.21
CA ASP A 133 1.73 -26.94 -2.56
C ASP A 133 0.61 -25.99 -3.01
N ASN A 134 -0.02 -25.27 -2.06
CA ASN A 134 -1.07 -24.30 -2.35
C ASN A 134 -0.67 -22.88 -1.91
N ARG A 135 -0.45 -22.00 -2.90
CA ARG A 135 -0.07 -20.60 -2.67
C ARG A 135 -1.10 -19.81 -1.87
N GLU A 136 -2.39 -20.03 -2.11
CA GLU A 136 -3.45 -19.31 -1.38
C GLU A 136 -3.38 -19.68 0.11
N ILE A 137 -3.17 -20.97 0.41
CA ILE A 137 -3.01 -21.46 1.78
C ILE A 137 -1.72 -20.93 2.41
N ALA A 138 -0.60 -20.92 1.68
CA ALA A 138 0.67 -20.38 2.13
C ALA A 138 0.55 -18.90 2.57
N GLY A 139 -0.34 -18.15 1.93
CA GLY A 139 -0.60 -16.73 2.19
C GLY A 139 -1.56 -16.45 3.34
N LEU A 140 -2.33 -17.43 3.85
CA LEU A 140 -3.45 -17.16 4.78
C LEU A 140 -3.03 -16.39 6.03
N ILE A 141 -1.95 -16.81 6.72
CA ILE A 141 -1.48 -16.11 7.92
C ILE A 141 -1.02 -14.70 7.59
N TRP A 142 -0.37 -14.50 6.44
CA TRP A 142 0.15 -13.18 6.03
C TRP A 142 -0.99 -12.22 5.68
N LEU A 143 -2.01 -12.70 4.98
CA LEU A 143 -3.22 -11.92 4.66
C LEU A 143 -4.04 -11.62 5.90
N HIS A 144 -4.21 -12.59 6.80
CA HIS A 144 -4.82 -12.35 8.11
C HIS A 144 -4.05 -11.31 8.92
N SER A 145 -2.72 -11.38 8.92
CA SER A 145 -1.87 -10.38 9.59
C SER A 145 -2.10 -8.98 9.02
N LEU A 146 -2.28 -8.88 7.69
CA LEU A 146 -2.62 -7.61 7.03
C LEU A 146 -3.97 -7.09 7.52
N THR A 147 -5.01 -7.92 7.54
CA THR A 147 -6.34 -7.56 8.05
C THR A 147 -6.27 -6.96 9.44
N ILE A 148 -5.59 -7.65 10.37
CA ILE A 148 -5.47 -7.18 11.74
C ILE A 148 -4.69 -5.86 11.84
N CYS A 149 -3.62 -5.69 11.05
CA CYS A 149 -2.87 -4.43 11.01
C CYS A 149 -3.68 -3.24 10.47
N TYR A 150 -4.82 -3.49 9.82
CA TYR A 150 -5.74 -2.47 9.31
C TYR A 150 -7.00 -2.29 10.19
N SER A 151 -7.20 -3.12 11.23
CA SER A 151 -8.29 -2.94 12.19
C SER A 151 -7.98 -1.81 13.18
N SER A 152 -8.88 -0.84 13.28
CA SER A 152 -8.69 0.31 14.18
C SER A 152 -8.73 -0.09 15.66
N ALA A 153 -9.53 -1.10 15.99
CA ALA A 153 -9.64 -1.68 17.33
C ALA A 153 -8.30 -2.28 17.76
N TYR A 154 -7.70 -3.13 16.92
CA TYR A 154 -6.38 -3.71 17.20
C TYR A 154 -5.29 -2.64 17.39
N LEU A 155 -5.23 -1.66 16.50
CA LEU A 155 -4.22 -0.59 16.58
C LEU A 155 -4.36 0.26 17.85
N THR A 156 -5.59 0.50 18.29
CA THR A 156 -5.88 1.28 19.51
C THR A 156 -5.51 0.49 20.76
N GLU A 157 -5.90 -0.79 20.83
CA GLU A 157 -5.64 -1.66 21.97
C GLU A 157 -4.15 -2.02 22.13
N ASN A 158 -3.39 -2.03 21.03
CA ASN A 158 -2.00 -2.49 21.00
C ASN A 158 -0.98 -1.38 20.68
N VAL A 159 -1.36 -0.11 20.85
CA VAL A 159 -0.54 1.05 20.46
C VAL A 159 0.87 1.02 21.08
N ASP A 160 0.99 0.69 22.36
CA ASP A 160 2.29 0.63 23.06
C ASP A 160 3.14 -0.54 22.58
N GLY A 161 2.51 -1.69 22.31
CA GLY A 161 3.19 -2.89 21.79
C GLY A 161 3.76 -2.64 20.40
N ILE A 162 2.96 -2.12 19.48
CA ILE A 162 3.39 -1.77 18.11
C ILE A 162 4.49 -0.70 18.13
N ARG A 163 4.49 0.18 19.13
CA ARG A 163 5.53 1.20 19.26
C ARG A 163 6.88 0.61 19.68
N GLN A 164 6.89 -0.45 20.47
CA GLN A 164 8.11 -1.00 21.08
C GLN A 164 8.70 -2.19 20.32
N ASP A 165 7.85 -3.04 19.73
CA ASP A 165 8.25 -4.29 19.10
C ASP A 165 7.38 -4.61 17.87
N TRP A 166 7.67 -5.74 17.21
CA TRP A 166 6.92 -6.21 16.06
C TRP A 166 5.41 -6.29 16.35
N PRO A 167 4.52 -5.99 15.38
CA PRO A 167 3.09 -6.21 15.57
C PRO A 167 2.78 -7.67 15.93
N HIS A 168 2.17 -7.89 17.10
CA HIS A 168 1.79 -9.22 17.58
C HIS A 168 0.35 -9.54 17.17
N ILE A 169 0.21 -10.43 16.19
CA ILE A 169 -1.07 -10.73 15.57
C ILE A 169 -1.81 -11.84 16.35
N PRO A 170 -3.02 -11.58 16.89
CA PRO A 170 -3.86 -12.61 17.49
C PRO A 170 -4.30 -13.61 16.43
N LEU A 171 -4.15 -14.91 16.73
CA LEU A 171 -4.50 -15.98 15.80
C LEU A 171 -5.93 -16.50 16.07
N PRO A 172 -6.78 -16.64 15.04
CA PRO A 172 -8.10 -17.24 15.16
C PRO A 172 -8.05 -18.68 15.71
N ASN A 173 -9.11 -19.15 16.34
CA ASN A 173 -9.13 -20.49 16.92
C ASN A 173 -9.65 -21.59 15.97
N ASN A 174 -10.05 -21.22 14.74
CA ASN A 174 -10.56 -22.15 13.74
C ASN A 174 -10.24 -21.69 12.31
N LYS A 175 -10.42 -22.60 11.35
CA LYS A 175 -10.11 -22.41 9.94
C LYS A 175 -11.02 -21.38 9.28
N GLU A 176 -12.30 -21.43 9.58
CA GLU A 176 -13.32 -20.59 8.95
C GLU A 176 -13.06 -19.11 9.23
N LEU A 177 -12.74 -18.76 10.48
CA LEU A 177 -12.37 -17.41 10.89
C LEU A 177 -11.05 -16.95 10.26
N LEU A 178 -10.04 -17.84 10.16
CA LEU A 178 -8.79 -17.51 9.49
C LEU A 178 -9.01 -17.20 8.00
N ILE A 179 -9.81 -18.02 7.31
CA ILE A 179 -10.13 -17.81 5.89
C ILE A 179 -10.92 -16.52 5.70
N ALA A 180 -11.96 -16.28 6.50
CA ALA A 180 -12.76 -15.05 6.41
C ALA A 180 -11.90 -13.80 6.64
N SER A 181 -11.02 -13.83 7.65
CA SER A 181 -10.11 -12.73 7.90
C SER A 181 -9.08 -12.56 6.77
N ALA A 182 -8.53 -13.65 6.24
CA ALA A 182 -7.60 -13.58 5.12
C ALA A 182 -8.26 -13.07 3.83
N GLN A 183 -9.55 -13.31 3.62
CA GLN A 183 -10.32 -12.76 2.49
C GLN A 183 -10.42 -11.22 2.57
N LEU A 184 -10.68 -10.67 3.75
CA LEU A 184 -10.62 -9.21 3.98
C LEU A 184 -9.20 -8.68 3.73
N GLY A 185 -8.19 -9.43 4.15
CA GLY A 185 -6.78 -9.09 3.90
C GLY A 185 -6.45 -9.10 2.41
N GLN A 186 -7.02 -10.03 1.64
CA GLN A 186 -6.88 -10.06 0.19
C GLN A 186 -7.54 -8.84 -0.46
N GLU A 187 -8.71 -8.40 0.03
CA GLU A 187 -9.35 -7.18 -0.46
C GLU A 187 -8.50 -5.95 -0.18
N ILE A 188 -7.96 -5.82 1.05
CA ILE A 188 -7.01 -4.76 1.40
C ILE A 188 -5.78 -4.82 0.49
N ALA A 189 -5.15 -5.98 0.33
CA ALA A 189 -3.96 -6.16 -0.51
C ALA A 189 -4.23 -5.72 -1.96
N SER A 190 -5.40 -6.04 -2.51
CA SER A 190 -5.81 -5.56 -3.83
C SER A 190 -5.94 -4.04 -3.86
N LEU A 191 -6.55 -3.42 -2.84
CA LEU A 191 -6.70 -1.96 -2.73
C LEU A 191 -5.34 -1.23 -2.64
N LEU A 192 -4.34 -1.84 -2.00
CA LEU A 192 -2.98 -1.31 -1.88
C LEU A 192 -2.17 -1.40 -3.19
N ASP A 193 -2.53 -2.32 -4.09
CA ASP A 193 -1.82 -2.52 -5.36
C ASP A 193 -2.22 -1.49 -6.42
N LEU A 194 -1.29 -0.59 -6.74
CA LEU A 194 -1.45 0.40 -7.81
C LEU A 194 -1.19 -0.13 -9.22
N GLU A 195 -0.52 -1.27 -9.38
CA GLU A 195 -0.24 -1.84 -10.70
C GLU A 195 -1.49 -2.50 -11.31
N SER A 196 -2.43 -2.94 -10.46
CA SER A 196 -3.66 -3.59 -10.87
C SER A 196 -4.85 -2.64 -10.89
N SER A 197 -5.65 -2.68 -11.96
CA SER A 197 -6.92 -1.95 -12.03
C SER A 197 -8.05 -2.72 -11.35
N ILE A 198 -8.87 -2.03 -10.55
CA ILE A 198 -10.02 -2.62 -9.85
C ILE A 198 -11.32 -2.05 -10.42
N LYS A 199 -12.16 -2.94 -10.93
CA LYS A 199 -13.49 -2.60 -11.44
C LYS A 199 -14.32 -1.98 -10.32
N GLY A 200 -14.93 -0.82 -10.58
CA GLY A 200 -15.72 -0.10 -9.58
C GLY A 200 -14.91 0.84 -8.69
N ILE A 201 -13.58 0.80 -8.71
CA ILE A 201 -12.74 1.70 -7.89
C ILE A 201 -11.84 2.57 -8.76
N SER A 202 -11.06 1.95 -9.64
CA SER A 202 -10.15 2.66 -10.54
C SER A 202 -10.56 2.57 -12.02
N THR A 203 -11.36 1.57 -12.41
CA THR A 203 -11.82 1.39 -13.79
C THR A 203 -13.29 0.99 -13.91
N GLY A 204 -13.85 1.10 -15.11
CA GLY A 204 -15.24 0.77 -15.41
C GLY A 204 -16.23 1.77 -14.78
N ASN A 205 -17.42 1.28 -14.42
CA ASN A 205 -18.40 2.09 -13.68
C ASN A 205 -17.99 2.15 -12.21
N ILE A 206 -17.36 3.25 -11.80
CA ILE A 206 -16.94 3.51 -10.42
C ILE A 206 -18.15 3.41 -9.47
N ARG A 207 -18.00 2.87 -8.27
CA ARG A 207 -19.06 2.76 -7.26
C ARG A 207 -19.54 4.16 -6.82
N SER A 208 -20.82 4.29 -6.49
CA SER A 208 -21.48 5.59 -6.27
C SER A 208 -20.80 6.43 -5.18
N GLU A 209 -20.37 5.81 -4.09
CA GLU A 209 -19.70 6.47 -2.98
C GLU A 209 -18.28 6.94 -3.31
N LEU A 210 -17.63 6.32 -4.29
CA LEU A 210 -16.27 6.65 -4.73
C LEU A 210 -16.23 7.65 -5.89
N LYS A 211 -17.31 7.72 -6.69
CA LYS A 211 -17.41 8.66 -7.83
C LYS A 211 -17.04 10.10 -7.47
N PRO A 212 -17.58 10.71 -6.39
CA PRO A 212 -17.32 12.11 -6.10
C PRO A 212 -15.95 12.35 -5.43
N ILE A 213 -15.19 11.30 -5.12
CA ILE A 213 -13.96 11.41 -4.32
C ILE A 213 -12.79 11.84 -5.19
N GLY A 214 -12.11 12.91 -4.79
CA GLY A 214 -10.87 13.39 -5.41
C GLY A 214 -11.03 13.75 -6.89
N VAL A 215 -12.16 14.35 -7.28
CA VAL A 215 -12.41 14.72 -8.69
C VAL A 215 -11.65 16.00 -9.03
N ILE A 216 -10.77 15.95 -10.02
CA ILE A 216 -10.05 17.14 -10.49
C ILE A 216 -11.03 18.18 -11.04
N SER A 217 -10.94 19.41 -10.52
CA SER A 217 -11.88 20.50 -10.77
C SER A 217 -11.14 21.84 -10.97
N SER A 218 -11.73 22.74 -11.75
CA SER A 218 -11.30 24.14 -11.87
C SER A 218 -12.10 25.04 -10.93
N THR A 219 -11.46 26.08 -10.38
CA THR A 219 -12.14 27.12 -9.59
C THR A 219 -13.15 27.93 -10.42
N GLN A 220 -12.96 27.99 -11.74
CA GLN A 220 -13.82 28.73 -12.66
C GLN A 220 -14.86 27.83 -13.35
N GLY A 221 -14.88 26.52 -13.05
CA GLY A 221 -15.76 25.55 -13.70
C GLY A 221 -15.39 25.24 -15.17
N ALA A 222 -14.29 25.80 -15.67
CA ALA A 222 -13.77 25.54 -17.00
C ALA A 222 -13.05 24.18 -17.07
N LYS A 223 -12.89 23.66 -18.29
CA LYS A 223 -12.07 22.46 -18.53
C LYS A 223 -10.59 22.84 -18.36
N LEU A 224 -9.89 22.11 -17.49
CA LEU A 224 -8.45 22.29 -17.29
C LEU A 224 -7.69 21.91 -18.57
N ASN A 225 -6.70 22.73 -18.94
CA ASN A 225 -5.81 22.55 -20.07
C ASN A 225 -4.37 22.22 -19.59
N PRO A 226 -3.95 20.94 -19.67
CA PRO A 226 -2.59 20.53 -19.31
C PRO A 226 -1.49 21.33 -20.02
N ASP A 227 -1.70 21.71 -21.29
CA ASP A 227 -0.71 22.44 -22.09
C ASP A 227 -0.57 23.91 -21.66
N ALA A 228 -1.54 24.43 -20.89
CA ALA A 228 -1.50 25.78 -20.34
C ALA A 228 -0.88 25.83 -18.92
N GLY A 229 -0.36 24.71 -18.40
CA GLY A 229 0.20 24.64 -17.06
C GLY A 229 -0.86 24.50 -15.95
N ASP A 230 -2.12 24.22 -16.28
CA ASP A 230 -3.19 24.07 -15.28
C ASP A 230 -2.95 22.93 -14.28
N LEU A 231 -2.07 21.98 -14.62
CA LEU A 231 -1.69 20.84 -13.79
C LEU A 231 -0.34 21.02 -13.08
N GLU A 232 0.21 22.23 -13.07
CA GLU A 232 1.38 22.54 -12.24
C GLU A 232 1.02 22.50 -10.76
N ILE A 233 1.86 21.84 -9.97
CA ILE A 233 1.79 21.95 -8.52
C ILE A 233 2.60 23.18 -8.12
N SER A 234 1.93 24.19 -7.57
CA SER A 234 2.52 25.44 -7.05
C SER A 234 1.86 25.90 -5.74
N ALA A 235 1.12 25.00 -5.09
CA ALA A 235 0.37 25.26 -3.86
C ALA A 235 1.19 25.17 -2.56
N GLY A 236 2.51 24.98 -2.64
CA GLY A 236 3.43 24.96 -1.50
C GLY A 236 3.48 23.63 -0.74
N TRP A 237 3.38 22.50 -1.43
CA TRP A 237 3.44 21.15 -0.86
C TRP A 237 4.85 20.67 -0.51
N GLY A 238 5.87 21.27 -1.12
CA GLY A 238 7.27 20.96 -0.91
C GLY A 238 8.19 22.12 -1.29
N HIS A 239 9.44 22.06 -0.87
CA HIS A 239 10.47 23.01 -1.30
C HIS A 239 11.85 22.37 -1.18
N GLU A 240 12.82 22.93 -1.91
CA GLU A 240 14.20 22.50 -1.84
C GLU A 240 14.81 22.92 -0.49
N GLY A 241 15.34 21.96 0.23
CA GLY A 241 16.12 22.14 1.44
C GLY A 241 17.62 22.20 1.14
N LYS A 242 18.44 22.10 2.20
CA LYS A 242 19.89 22.03 2.03
C LYS A 242 20.27 20.71 1.34
N GLU A 243 21.30 20.76 0.49
CA GLU A 243 21.90 19.59 -0.16
C GLU A 243 20.90 18.75 -0.99
N GLY A 244 19.89 19.41 -1.59
CA GLY A 244 18.90 18.74 -2.46
C GLY A 244 17.83 17.93 -1.71
N VAL A 245 17.76 18.05 -0.38
CA VAL A 245 16.72 17.37 0.42
C VAL A 245 15.38 18.06 0.21
N THR A 246 14.35 17.32 -0.20
CA THR A 246 12.98 17.86 -0.27
C THR A 246 12.36 18.01 1.12
N MET A 247 11.97 19.24 1.47
CA MET A 247 11.28 19.55 2.71
C MET A 247 9.77 19.62 2.49
N PRO A 248 8.94 18.96 3.31
CA PRO A 248 7.49 19.00 3.15
C PRO A 248 6.94 20.38 3.52
N GLY A 249 6.07 20.91 2.67
CA GLY A 249 5.35 22.16 2.89
C GLY A 249 3.97 21.96 3.52
N ARG A 250 3.27 23.08 3.76
CA ARG A 250 1.90 23.06 4.29
C ARG A 250 0.89 22.70 3.21
N GLY A 251 1.14 23.13 1.97
CA GLY A 251 0.18 23.08 0.87
C GLY A 251 -0.98 24.04 1.04
N LYS A 252 -1.90 24.02 0.07
CA LYS A 252 -3.18 24.72 0.09
C LYS A 252 -4.32 23.73 0.01
N TYR A 253 -5.23 23.80 0.97
CA TYR A 253 -6.46 23.04 0.97
C TYR A 253 -7.57 23.83 1.65
N ILE A 254 -8.82 23.55 1.29
CA ILE A 254 -10.01 24.08 1.96
C ILE A 254 -10.74 22.91 2.61
N LYS A 255 -10.90 22.97 3.93
CA LYS A 255 -11.76 22.05 4.68
C LYS A 255 -13.18 22.60 4.69
N ARG A 256 -14.16 21.78 4.33
CA ARG A 256 -15.57 22.15 4.24
C ARG A 256 -16.48 20.98 4.58
N ASP A 257 -17.76 21.27 4.75
CA ASP A 257 -18.78 20.25 4.83
C ASP A 257 -19.00 19.59 3.46
N TYR A 258 -19.53 18.37 3.49
CA TYR A 258 -20.00 17.71 2.29
C TYR A 258 -21.22 18.44 1.73
N THR A 259 -21.29 18.52 0.40
CA THR A 259 -22.52 18.97 -0.27
C THR A 259 -23.59 17.88 -0.20
N ALA A 260 -24.87 18.26 -0.36
CA ALA A 260 -25.97 17.29 -0.38
C ALA A 260 -25.81 16.22 -1.48
N GLN A 261 -25.26 16.58 -2.64
CA GLN A 261 -25.00 15.64 -3.74
C GLN A 261 -23.87 14.65 -3.42
N GLU A 262 -22.82 15.11 -2.74
CA GLU A 262 -21.73 14.24 -2.28
C GLU A 262 -22.25 13.25 -1.23
N LEU A 263 -23.03 13.72 -0.25
CA LEU A 263 -23.65 12.86 0.77
C LEU A 263 -24.63 11.84 0.17
N ASP A 264 -25.45 12.25 -0.79
CA ASP A 264 -26.39 11.35 -1.45
C ASP A 264 -25.66 10.26 -2.26
N SER A 265 -24.57 10.62 -2.95
CA SER A 265 -23.73 9.66 -3.68
C SER A 265 -23.06 8.66 -2.72
N ILE A 266 -22.56 9.15 -1.58
CA ILE A 266 -22.00 8.30 -0.52
C ILE A 266 -23.07 7.35 0.02
N ARG A 267 -24.23 7.88 0.43
CA ARG A 267 -25.34 7.10 0.97
C ARG A 267 -25.76 5.96 0.04
N GLN A 268 -26.00 6.26 -1.24
CA GLN A 268 -26.39 5.25 -2.23
C GLN A 268 -25.35 4.13 -2.38
N GLY A 269 -24.06 4.47 -2.32
CA GLY A 269 -23.00 3.48 -2.46
C GLY A 269 -22.80 2.64 -1.21
N VAL A 270 -22.80 3.25 -0.03
CA VAL A 270 -22.58 2.53 1.24
C VAL A 270 -23.76 1.65 1.64
N GLU A 271 -24.99 2.00 1.25
CA GLU A 271 -26.17 1.13 1.41
C GLU A 271 -25.97 -0.23 0.69
N LEU A 272 -25.33 -0.24 -0.48
CA LEU A 272 -24.98 -1.47 -1.21
C LEU A 272 -23.87 -2.29 -0.53
N LEU A 273 -23.07 -1.65 0.32
CA LEU A 273 -22.05 -2.30 1.14
C LEU A 273 -22.62 -2.78 2.49
N GLY A 274 -23.93 -2.61 2.74
CA GLY A 274 -24.57 -2.97 4.00
C GLY A 274 -24.31 -1.99 5.14
N LEU A 275 -23.87 -0.77 4.83
CA LEU A 275 -23.54 0.27 5.80
C LEU A 275 -24.57 1.41 5.76
N THR A 276 -24.77 2.04 6.91
CA THR A 276 -25.51 3.31 7.00
C THR A 276 -24.59 4.50 6.67
N LEU A 277 -25.19 5.64 6.30
CA LEU A 277 -24.43 6.89 6.12
C LEU A 277 -23.71 7.30 7.42
N GLU A 278 -24.31 7.04 8.59
CA GLU A 278 -23.69 7.34 9.89
C GLU A 278 -22.39 6.54 10.10
N GLN A 279 -22.43 5.23 9.88
CA GLN A 279 -21.24 4.37 9.95
C GLN A 279 -20.18 4.81 8.94
N ALA A 280 -20.58 5.18 7.72
CA ALA A 280 -19.65 5.72 6.74
C ALA A 280 -18.99 7.03 7.21
N MET A 281 -19.74 7.95 7.83
CA MET A 281 -19.17 9.21 8.33
C MET A 281 -18.29 9.03 9.57
N GLN A 282 -18.45 7.95 10.35
CA GLN A 282 -17.53 7.61 11.45
C GLN A 282 -16.11 7.32 10.91
N VAL A 283 -16.02 6.58 9.80
CA VAL A 283 -14.73 6.16 9.21
C VAL A 283 -14.18 7.14 8.16
N LEU A 284 -15.03 7.92 7.48
CA LEU A 284 -14.63 8.93 6.49
C LEU A 284 -14.43 10.34 7.10
N GLY A 285 -15.05 10.59 8.25
CA GLY A 285 -15.12 11.89 8.92
C GLY A 285 -16.29 12.74 8.45
N GLN A 286 -16.66 13.75 9.25
CA GLN A 286 -17.82 14.62 9.01
C GLN A 286 -17.56 15.76 8.00
N THR A 287 -16.31 15.91 7.58
CA THR A 287 -15.85 16.98 6.70
C THR A 287 -14.99 16.43 5.59
N THR A 288 -14.90 17.18 4.50
CA THR A 288 -14.10 16.86 3.32
C THR A 288 -13.15 18.01 2.99
N LEU A 289 -12.17 17.73 2.14
CA LEU A 289 -11.15 18.69 1.74
C LEU A 289 -11.08 18.83 0.22
N ASP A 290 -10.92 20.06 -0.22
CA ASP A 290 -10.52 20.39 -1.58
C ASP A 290 -9.02 20.68 -1.58
N ILE A 291 -8.22 19.83 -2.23
CA ILE A 291 -6.75 19.83 -2.20
C ILE A 291 -6.22 20.51 -3.46
N TYR A 292 -5.59 21.67 -3.31
CA TYR A 292 -5.19 22.50 -4.46
C TYR A 292 -3.85 22.07 -5.04
N LEU A 293 -3.80 22.03 -6.37
CA LEU A 293 -2.57 21.93 -7.15
C LEU A 293 -1.93 23.33 -7.26
N ASN A 294 -2.75 24.31 -7.61
CA ASN A 294 -2.42 25.72 -7.82
C ASN A 294 -3.68 26.58 -7.58
N ASP A 295 -3.73 27.84 -8.03
CA ASP A 295 -4.91 28.71 -7.82
C ASP A 295 -6.12 28.38 -8.72
N ASN A 296 -5.93 27.63 -9.79
CA ASN A 296 -6.99 27.22 -10.73
C ASN A 296 -7.48 25.80 -10.47
N ALA A 297 -6.58 24.84 -10.25
CA ALA A 297 -6.90 23.41 -10.20
C ALA A 297 -6.82 22.82 -8.78
N TYR A 298 -7.77 21.95 -8.46
CA TYR A 298 -7.80 21.22 -7.19
C TYR A 298 -8.51 19.86 -7.33
N TRP A 299 -8.13 18.89 -6.49
CA TRP A 299 -8.92 17.68 -6.27
C TRP A 299 -10.02 17.98 -5.27
N LYS A 300 -11.27 17.89 -5.74
CA LYS A 300 -12.46 18.15 -4.94
C LYS A 300 -12.83 16.94 -4.09
N ASN A 301 -13.33 17.20 -2.88
CA ASN A 301 -14.01 16.22 -2.03
C ASN A 301 -13.16 14.98 -1.66
N ILE A 302 -12.01 15.21 -1.03
CA ILE A 302 -11.25 14.16 -0.36
C ILE A 302 -11.70 14.11 1.11
N PRO A 303 -12.34 13.02 1.57
CA PRO A 303 -12.76 12.88 2.97
C PRO A 303 -11.63 13.15 3.95
N SER A 304 -11.93 13.78 5.09
CA SER A 304 -10.90 14.13 6.07
C SER A 304 -10.06 12.95 6.53
N LYS A 305 -10.68 11.79 6.79
CA LYS A 305 -9.95 10.57 7.18
C LYS A 305 -9.15 9.97 6.02
N THR A 306 -9.59 10.15 4.78
CA THR A 306 -8.83 9.77 3.57
C THR A 306 -7.59 10.64 3.40
N TRP A 307 -7.72 11.95 3.62
CA TRP A 307 -6.59 12.89 3.57
C TRP A 307 -5.58 12.63 4.69
N ASP A 308 -6.06 12.41 5.91
CA ASP A 308 -5.25 12.17 7.10
C ASP A 308 -4.72 10.73 7.19
N TYR A 309 -4.97 9.90 6.17
CA TYR A 309 -4.56 8.49 6.20
C TYR A 309 -3.04 8.33 6.18
N VAL A 310 -2.52 7.56 7.13
CA VAL A 310 -1.09 7.35 7.34
C VAL A 310 -0.76 5.86 7.25
N ILE A 311 0.31 5.54 6.53
CA ILE A 311 0.92 4.20 6.50
C ILE A 311 2.40 4.36 6.85
N GLY A 312 2.87 3.66 7.88
CA GLY A 312 4.28 3.65 8.27
C GLY A 312 4.89 5.02 8.56
N GLY A 313 4.10 5.95 9.11
CA GLY A 313 4.52 7.33 9.39
C GLY A 313 4.52 8.29 8.20
N TYR A 314 3.96 7.90 7.05
CA TYR A 314 3.73 8.78 5.92
C TYR A 314 2.24 9.03 5.70
N GLN A 315 1.83 10.30 5.79
CA GLN A 315 0.53 10.74 5.29
C GLN A 315 0.54 10.63 3.77
N VAL A 316 -0.22 9.67 3.23
CA VAL A 316 -0.01 9.11 1.89
C VAL A 316 -0.05 10.20 0.80
N ILE A 317 -1.20 10.86 0.63
CA ILE A 317 -1.41 11.83 -0.46
C ILE A 317 -0.49 13.05 -0.27
N LYS A 318 -0.37 13.55 0.96
CA LYS A 318 0.52 14.70 1.25
C LYS A 318 1.98 14.40 0.93
N LYS A 319 2.45 13.19 1.25
CA LYS A 319 3.83 12.78 0.98
C LYS A 319 4.08 12.69 -0.54
N TRP A 320 3.15 12.12 -1.29
CA TRP A 320 3.21 12.05 -2.75
C TRP A 320 3.30 13.45 -3.38
N LEU A 321 2.52 14.43 -2.88
CA LEU A 321 2.55 15.82 -3.35
C LEU A 321 3.87 16.54 -3.04
N SER A 322 4.53 16.21 -1.92
CA SER A 322 5.71 16.95 -1.45
C SER A 322 6.90 16.94 -2.40
N TYR A 323 7.00 15.95 -3.29
CA TYR A 323 8.07 15.83 -4.30
C TYR A 323 7.69 16.38 -5.67
N ARG A 324 6.45 16.87 -5.85
CA ARG A 324 5.87 17.17 -7.16
C ARG A 324 5.59 18.64 -7.40
N GLU A 325 5.99 19.51 -6.48
CA GLU A 325 6.06 20.95 -6.72
C GLU A 325 6.84 21.24 -8.00
N ASN A 326 6.34 22.17 -8.82
CA ASN A 326 6.93 22.48 -10.12
C ASN A 326 8.40 22.88 -10.01
N THR A 327 8.76 23.60 -8.93
CA THR A 327 10.14 23.97 -8.62
C THR A 327 11.07 22.78 -8.32
N LEU A 328 10.52 21.64 -7.91
CA LEU A 328 11.25 20.39 -7.64
C LEU A 328 11.19 19.41 -8.81
N LEU A 329 10.00 19.26 -9.40
CA LEU A 329 9.73 18.30 -10.48
C LEU A 329 10.17 18.81 -11.85
N GLY A 330 10.22 20.13 -12.04
CA GLY A 330 10.60 20.81 -13.28
C GLY A 330 9.57 20.71 -14.41
N ARG A 331 8.34 20.25 -14.13
CA ARG A 331 7.26 20.12 -15.10
C ARG A 331 5.87 20.11 -14.43
N SER A 332 4.83 20.29 -15.25
CA SER A 332 3.45 19.96 -14.88
C SER A 332 3.28 18.46 -14.60
N LEU A 333 2.25 18.10 -13.82
CA LEU A 333 1.80 16.72 -13.74
C LEU A 333 1.24 16.26 -15.10
N THR A 334 1.45 14.98 -15.40
CA THR A 334 0.73 14.32 -16.48
C THR A 334 -0.73 14.06 -16.09
N VAL A 335 -1.59 13.86 -17.08
CA VAL A 335 -3.00 13.50 -16.83
C VAL A 335 -3.11 12.19 -16.04
N ASP A 336 -2.20 11.25 -16.26
CA ASP A 336 -2.21 9.97 -15.56
C ASP A 336 -1.77 10.12 -14.10
N GLU A 337 -0.80 10.98 -13.79
CA GLU A 337 -0.44 11.32 -12.40
C GLU A 337 -1.60 12.01 -11.66
N VAL A 338 -2.37 12.87 -12.35
CA VAL A 338 -3.56 13.49 -11.75
C VAL A 338 -4.65 12.46 -11.46
N ARG A 339 -4.86 11.50 -12.37
CA ARG A 339 -5.79 10.38 -12.18
C ARG A 339 -5.31 9.41 -11.10
N GLU A 340 -4.00 9.24 -10.94
CA GLU A 340 -3.40 8.40 -9.91
C GLU A 340 -3.79 8.89 -8.52
N VAL A 341 -3.70 10.20 -8.24
CA VAL A 341 -4.15 10.77 -6.95
C VAL A 341 -5.63 10.50 -6.69
N THR A 342 -6.50 10.64 -7.70
CA THR A 342 -7.92 10.27 -7.58
C THR A 342 -8.08 8.79 -7.26
N SER A 343 -7.32 7.91 -7.92
CA SER A 343 -7.31 6.46 -7.68
C SER A 343 -6.86 6.13 -6.25
N ILE A 344 -5.78 6.75 -5.77
CA ILE A 344 -5.27 6.61 -4.39
C ILE A 344 -6.34 7.03 -3.39
N ALA A 345 -6.95 8.20 -3.57
CA ALA A 345 -7.99 8.70 -2.67
C ALA A 345 -9.20 7.76 -2.61
N ARG A 346 -9.62 7.20 -3.75
CA ARG A 346 -10.71 6.21 -3.81
C ARG A 346 -10.33 4.89 -3.13
N ARG A 347 -9.11 4.40 -3.33
CA ARG A 347 -8.61 3.16 -2.69
C ARG A 347 -8.55 3.30 -1.18
N ILE A 348 -7.99 4.39 -0.67
CA ILE A 348 -7.96 4.69 0.76
C ILE A 348 -9.38 4.81 1.32
N THR A 349 -10.28 5.50 0.61
CA THR A 349 -11.70 5.60 1.00
C THR A 349 -12.36 4.23 1.07
N ALA A 350 -12.08 3.34 0.12
CA ALA A 350 -12.58 1.97 0.14
C ALA A 350 -12.00 1.16 1.31
N ILE A 351 -10.71 1.31 1.62
CA ILE A 351 -10.07 0.69 2.80
C ILE A 351 -10.77 1.15 4.08
N LEU A 352 -11.01 2.46 4.23
CA LEU A 352 -11.71 3.02 5.39
C LEU A 352 -13.14 2.47 5.53
N LEU A 353 -13.85 2.29 4.41
CA LEU A 353 -15.21 1.71 4.42
C LEU A 353 -15.24 0.20 4.73
N LEU A 354 -14.09 -0.49 4.68
CA LEU A 354 -13.99 -1.87 5.14
C LEU A 354 -13.87 -1.98 6.66
N GLU A 355 -13.47 -0.91 7.35
CA GLU A 355 -13.17 -0.92 8.79
C GLU A 355 -14.26 -1.57 9.67
N PRO A 356 -15.58 -1.37 9.43
CA PRO A 356 -16.61 -2.03 10.25
C PRO A 356 -16.61 -3.56 10.16
N GLN A 357 -15.93 -4.15 9.17
CA GLN A 357 -15.77 -5.59 9.00
C GLN A 357 -14.43 -6.12 9.54
N LEU A 358 -13.47 -5.23 9.88
CA LEU A 358 -12.10 -5.56 10.31
C LEU A 358 -11.99 -5.71 11.83
#